data_AF-A0A2U9PR05-F1
#
_entry.id   AF-A0A2U9PR05-F1
#
_cell.length_a   1.000
_cell.length_b   1.000
_cell.length_c   1.000
_cell.angle_alpha   90.00
_cell.angle_beta   90.00
_cell.angle_gamma   90.00
#
_symmetry.space_group_name_H-M   'P 1'
#
loop_
_entity.id
_entity.type
_entity.pdbx_description
1 polymer ?
#
loop_
_entity_poly.entity_id
_entity_poly.type
_entity_poly.pdbx_seq_one_letter_code
_entity_poly.pdbx_strand_id
1 'polypeptide(L)'
;MKTYTVAHADTLFGIAQREYGDGGLFPVIARQNHVANPDLIVTGQEILVPYVTYRHLFTTEDSTAARAELTQRHYATEDQAVQLIWEVVNGVAQRQIQRGAWLLMPDLTDVGHHTVVEGESFLNLAHRWYGDEALAVVIANANHLDLFTDPEPGTILVVPRLNRRRGVAGDTLESLVREEYGDDDVETRTAVVAAANYISRPHALCSNQIVYFPS
;
A
#
# COMPACT_ATOMS: atom_id res chain seq x y z
N MET A 1 3.31 -10.62 -0.60
CA MET A 1 4.14 -11.11 -1.72
C MET A 1 3.45 -12.21 -2.52
N LYS A 2 3.67 -12.28 -3.84
CA LYS A 2 3.23 -13.37 -4.72
C LYS A 2 4.36 -13.85 -5.63
N THR A 3 4.30 -15.11 -6.07
CA THR A 3 5.18 -15.64 -7.12
C THR A 3 4.56 -15.34 -8.49
N TYR A 4 5.36 -14.84 -9.42
CA TYR A 4 4.97 -14.50 -10.79
C TYR A 4 5.89 -15.20 -11.78
N THR A 5 5.32 -15.88 -12.77
CA THR A 5 6.07 -16.50 -13.86
C THR A 5 6.18 -15.51 -15.02
N VAL A 6 7.40 -15.12 -15.37
CA VAL A 6 7.69 -14.17 -16.46
C VAL A 6 7.12 -14.69 -17.78
N ALA A 7 6.24 -13.90 -18.39
CA ALA A 7 5.63 -14.20 -19.67
C ALA A 7 6.53 -13.74 -20.85
N HIS A 8 6.11 -14.04 -22.08
CA HIS A 8 6.79 -13.55 -23.27
C HIS A 8 6.66 -12.01 -23.35
N ALA A 9 7.79 -11.33 -23.63
CA ALA A 9 7.89 -9.87 -23.74
C ALA A 9 7.61 -9.06 -22.45
N ASP A 10 7.56 -9.73 -21.30
CA ASP A 10 7.53 -9.02 -20.02
C ASP A 10 8.82 -8.23 -19.80
N THR A 11 8.67 -7.09 -19.12
CA THR A 11 9.77 -6.31 -18.53
C THR A 11 9.45 -6.06 -17.07
N LEU A 12 10.46 -5.84 -16.22
CA LEU A 12 10.19 -5.49 -14.82
C LEU A 12 9.35 -4.21 -14.70
N PHE A 13 9.54 -3.24 -15.60
CA PHE A 13 8.71 -2.05 -15.69
C PHE A 13 7.24 -2.39 -16.00
N GLY A 14 7.00 -3.22 -17.01
CA GLY A 14 5.64 -3.62 -17.40
C GLY A 14 4.93 -4.41 -16.30
N ILE A 15 5.67 -5.27 -15.60
CA ILE A 15 5.17 -6.01 -14.43
C ILE A 15 4.82 -5.01 -13.32
N ALA A 16 5.74 -4.13 -12.91
CA ALA A 16 5.47 -3.13 -11.88
C ALA A 16 4.30 -2.19 -12.25
N GLN A 17 4.17 -1.80 -13.53
CA GLN A 17 3.07 -0.97 -14.00
C GLN A 17 1.71 -1.66 -13.82
N ARG A 18 1.65 -2.98 -14.04
CA ARG A 18 0.43 -3.78 -13.86
C ARG A 18 0.13 -4.04 -12.39
N GLU A 19 1.16 -4.36 -11.62
CA GLU A 19 1.01 -4.81 -10.23
C GLU A 19 0.86 -3.64 -9.25
N TYR A 20 1.56 -2.54 -9.50
CA TYR A 20 1.62 -1.39 -8.60
C TYR A 20 1.02 -0.12 -9.21
N GLY A 21 0.57 -0.16 -10.47
CA GLY A 21 0.08 1.03 -11.17
C GLY A 21 1.17 2.06 -11.51
N ASP A 22 2.42 1.77 -11.17
CA ASP A 22 3.57 2.63 -11.36
C ASP A 22 4.78 1.80 -11.81
N GLY A 23 5.07 1.82 -13.11
CA GLY A 23 6.20 1.09 -13.68
C GLY A 23 7.56 1.54 -13.11
N GLY A 24 7.67 2.75 -12.58
CA GLY A 24 8.88 3.25 -11.93
C GLY A 24 9.25 2.50 -10.65
N LEU A 25 8.31 1.72 -10.10
CA LEU A 25 8.55 0.84 -8.94
C LEU A 25 9.16 -0.51 -9.29
N PHE A 26 9.54 -0.76 -10.55
CA PHE A 26 10.29 -1.97 -10.93
C PHE A 26 11.53 -2.29 -10.07
N PRO A 27 12.26 -1.31 -9.46
CA PRO A 27 13.37 -1.63 -8.58
C PRO A 27 12.93 -2.43 -7.35
N VAL A 28 11.68 -2.33 -6.88
CA VAL A 28 11.12 -3.17 -5.81
C VAL A 28 11.28 -4.65 -6.16
N ILE A 29 10.86 -5.02 -7.36
CA ILE A 29 10.93 -6.40 -7.87
C ILE A 29 12.38 -6.80 -8.09
N ALA A 30 13.19 -5.92 -8.70
CA ALA A 30 14.60 -6.21 -8.96
C ALA A 30 15.39 -6.48 -7.67
N ARG A 31 15.17 -5.66 -6.62
CA ARG A 31 15.85 -5.83 -5.32
C ARG A 31 15.41 -7.09 -4.61
N GLN A 32 14.11 -7.38 -4.57
CA GLN A 32 13.57 -8.59 -3.93
C GLN A 32 14.13 -9.88 -4.54
N ASN A 33 14.42 -9.88 -5.83
CA ASN A 33 14.89 -11.06 -6.58
C ASN A 33 16.40 -11.04 -6.84
N HIS A 34 17.13 -10.08 -6.26
CA HIS A 34 18.56 -9.88 -6.49
C HIS A 34 18.94 -9.80 -7.98
N VAL A 35 18.06 -9.22 -8.81
CA VAL A 35 18.29 -9.06 -10.25
C VAL A 35 19.26 -7.90 -10.46
N ALA A 36 20.50 -8.22 -10.81
CA ALA A 36 21.56 -7.24 -11.01
C ALA A 36 21.32 -6.36 -12.26
N ASN A 37 20.82 -6.95 -13.35
CA ASN A 37 20.43 -6.23 -14.55
C ASN A 37 18.91 -6.35 -14.77
N PRO A 38 18.13 -5.27 -14.50
CA PRO A 38 16.68 -5.25 -14.66
C PRO A 38 16.17 -5.59 -16.07
N ASP A 39 17.01 -5.43 -17.10
CA ASP A 39 16.66 -5.73 -18.49
C ASP A 39 16.79 -7.23 -18.83
N LEU A 40 17.32 -8.04 -17.92
CA LEU A 40 17.58 -9.47 -18.11
C LEU A 40 16.65 -10.33 -17.24
N ILE A 41 15.38 -10.36 -17.59
CA ILE A 41 14.43 -11.39 -17.12
C ILE A 41 14.10 -12.35 -18.26
N VAL A 42 13.93 -13.63 -17.95
CA VAL A 42 13.74 -14.69 -18.95
C VAL A 42 12.33 -15.25 -18.85
N THR A 43 11.66 -15.48 -19.98
CA THR A 43 10.35 -16.15 -20.00
C THR A 43 10.41 -17.50 -19.28
N GLY A 44 9.44 -17.77 -18.42
CA GLY A 44 9.38 -18.95 -17.56
C GLY A 44 10.11 -18.80 -16.22
N GLN A 45 10.90 -17.74 -16.02
CA GLN A 45 11.50 -17.44 -14.72
C GLN A 45 10.42 -17.13 -13.69
N GLU A 46 10.52 -17.74 -12.51
CA GLU A 46 9.70 -17.35 -11.36
C GLU A 46 10.38 -16.20 -10.61
N ILE A 47 9.63 -15.12 -10.36
CA ILE A 47 10.08 -13.97 -9.58
C ILE A 47 9.07 -13.68 -8.46
N LEU A 48 9.57 -13.19 -7.35
CA LEU A 48 8.78 -12.70 -6.24
C LEU A 48 8.37 -11.26 -6.47
N VAL A 49 7.07 -10.97 -6.37
CA VAL A 49 6.51 -9.63 -6.48
C VAL A 49 5.99 -9.25 -5.08
N PRO A 50 6.71 -8.39 -4.34
CA PRO A 50 6.21 -7.82 -3.09
C PRO A 50 4.89 -7.10 -3.31
N TYR A 51 4.05 -7.04 -2.29
CA TYR A 51 2.87 -6.19 -2.31
C TYR A 51 3.26 -4.74 -2.01
N VAL A 52 3.00 -3.88 -2.99
CA VAL A 52 2.99 -2.43 -2.81
C VAL A 52 1.58 -1.95 -3.11
N THR A 53 1.02 -1.11 -2.24
CA THR A 53 -0.29 -0.50 -2.44
C THR A 53 -0.34 0.13 -3.82
N TYR A 54 -1.37 -0.21 -4.58
CA TYR A 54 -1.49 0.23 -5.96
C TYR A 54 -1.50 1.77 -6.05
N ARG A 55 -0.78 2.32 -7.03
CA ARG A 55 -0.65 3.75 -7.25
C ARG A 55 -1.44 4.17 -8.49
N HIS A 56 -2.29 5.16 -8.33
CA HIS A 56 -3.03 5.76 -9.43
C HIS A 56 -2.54 7.18 -9.70
N LEU A 57 -2.04 7.43 -10.91
CA LEU A 57 -1.76 8.79 -11.37
C LEU A 57 -3.07 9.49 -11.75
N PHE A 58 -3.46 10.48 -10.95
CA PHE A 58 -4.65 11.27 -11.20
C PHE A 58 -4.40 12.27 -12.34
N THR A 59 -5.01 12.06 -13.51
CA THR A 59 -4.69 12.81 -14.73
C THR A 59 -5.77 13.82 -15.16
N THR A 60 -6.92 13.82 -14.48
CA THR A 60 -8.07 14.68 -14.76
C THR A 60 -8.17 15.83 -13.76
N GLU A 61 -9.12 16.74 -13.98
CA GLU A 61 -9.54 17.70 -12.95
C GLU A 61 -10.38 17.00 -11.87
N ASP A 62 -10.27 17.46 -10.63
CA ASP A 62 -11.04 16.92 -9.51
C ASP A 62 -12.51 17.35 -9.59
N SER A 63 -13.40 16.37 -9.49
CA SER A 63 -14.85 16.55 -9.49
C SER A 63 -15.52 15.31 -8.90
N THR A 64 -16.76 15.45 -8.44
CA THR A 64 -17.56 14.31 -7.97
C THR A 64 -17.63 13.18 -9.01
N ALA A 65 -17.78 13.53 -10.29
CA ALA A 65 -17.81 12.55 -11.37
C ALA A 65 -16.45 11.83 -11.54
N ALA A 66 -15.33 12.56 -11.48
CA ALA A 66 -14.01 11.96 -11.58
C ALA A 66 -13.70 11.01 -10.42
N ARG A 67 -14.12 11.37 -9.19
CA ARG A 67 -13.96 10.52 -8.00
C ARG A 67 -14.84 9.26 -8.05
N ALA A 68 -16.08 9.41 -8.53
CA ALA A 68 -16.97 8.27 -8.77
C ALA A 68 -16.41 7.33 -9.85
N GLU A 69 -15.91 7.87 -10.96
CA GLU A 69 -15.27 7.08 -12.02
C GLU A 69 -14.03 6.34 -11.51
N LEU A 70 -13.21 6.99 -10.68
CA LEU A 70 -12.05 6.36 -10.07
C LEU A 70 -12.46 5.18 -9.17
N THR A 71 -13.52 5.36 -8.38
CA THR A 71 -14.07 4.31 -7.51
C THR A 71 -14.60 3.14 -8.34
N GLN A 72 -15.39 3.43 -9.38
CA GLN A 72 -15.91 2.41 -10.30
C GLN A 72 -14.79 1.65 -11.01
N ARG A 73 -13.70 2.32 -11.40
CA ARG A 73 -12.58 1.69 -12.10
C ARG A 73 -11.80 0.70 -11.23
N HIS A 74 -11.53 1.06 -9.96
CA HIS A 74 -10.68 0.24 -9.08
C HIS A 74 -11.47 -0.78 -8.25
N TYR A 75 -12.73 -0.49 -7.94
CA TYR A 75 -13.53 -1.29 -7.03
C TYR A 75 -14.83 -1.82 -7.65
N ALA A 76 -15.09 -1.52 -8.92
CA ALA A 76 -16.29 -1.93 -9.64
C ALA A 76 -17.61 -1.51 -8.94
N THR A 77 -17.59 -0.39 -8.22
CA THR A 77 -18.75 0.13 -7.47
C THR A 77 -18.78 1.66 -7.46
N GLU A 78 -19.97 2.23 -7.24
CA GLU A 78 -20.21 3.66 -6.98
C GLU A 78 -20.52 3.95 -5.50
N ASP A 79 -20.32 2.97 -4.61
CA ASP A 79 -20.57 3.12 -3.18
C ASP A 79 -19.69 4.22 -2.57
N GLN A 80 -20.34 5.21 -1.94
CA GLN A 80 -19.67 6.32 -1.27
C GLN A 80 -18.81 5.88 -0.08
N ALA A 81 -19.15 4.79 0.61
CA ALA A 81 -18.33 4.23 1.68
C ALA A 81 -16.99 3.72 1.13
N VAL A 82 -17.02 3.07 -0.05
CA VAL A 82 -15.82 2.59 -0.75
C VAL A 82 -15.02 3.76 -1.34
N GLN A 83 -15.69 4.79 -1.87
CA GLN A 83 -15.00 6.01 -2.28
C GLN A 83 -14.25 6.65 -1.10
N LEU A 84 -14.91 6.76 0.06
CA LEU A 84 -14.31 7.36 1.25
C LEU A 84 -13.08 6.60 1.75
N ILE A 85 -12.99 5.28 1.54
CA ILE A 85 -11.81 4.46 1.90
C ILE A 85 -10.55 5.02 1.25
N TRP A 86 -10.51 5.12 -0.08
CA TRP A 86 -9.31 5.59 -0.77
C TRP A 86 -9.11 7.09 -0.58
N GLU A 87 -10.18 7.88 -0.45
CA GLU A 87 -10.07 9.31 -0.18
C GLU A 87 -9.37 9.60 1.16
N VAL A 88 -9.69 8.84 2.21
CA VAL A 88 -9.07 9.02 3.54
C VAL A 88 -7.62 8.55 3.52
N VAL A 89 -7.32 7.41 2.88
CA VAL A 89 -5.95 6.91 2.73
C VAL A 89 -5.02 7.97 2.13
N ASN A 90 -5.55 8.76 1.18
CA ASN A 90 -4.82 9.82 0.51
C ASN A 90 -4.93 11.20 1.18
N GLY A 91 -5.76 11.35 2.22
CA GLY A 91 -6.03 12.63 2.87
C GLY A 91 -6.77 13.64 1.97
N VAL A 92 -7.58 13.16 1.02
CA VAL A 92 -8.29 13.98 0.01
C VAL A 92 -9.81 14.01 0.20
N ALA A 93 -10.34 13.37 1.24
CA ALA A 93 -11.77 13.40 1.56
C ALA A 93 -12.33 14.83 1.70
N GLN A 94 -11.53 15.76 2.21
CA GLN A 94 -11.90 17.17 2.39
C GLN A 94 -10.96 18.13 1.65
N ARG A 95 -10.21 17.65 0.66
CA ARG A 95 -9.23 18.45 -0.08
C ARG A 95 -9.32 18.15 -1.57
N GLN A 96 -9.06 19.16 -2.39
CA GLN A 96 -8.99 19.00 -3.84
C GLN A 96 -7.79 18.14 -4.22
N ILE A 97 -8.00 17.22 -5.15
CA ILE A 97 -6.94 16.43 -5.79
C ILE A 97 -6.35 17.27 -6.94
N GLN A 98 -5.04 17.47 -6.91
CA GLN A 98 -4.35 18.18 -7.98
C GLN A 98 -4.05 17.23 -9.14
N ARG A 99 -4.21 17.69 -10.38
CA ARG A 99 -3.80 16.94 -11.56
C ARG A 99 -2.30 16.62 -11.49
N GLY A 100 -1.96 15.35 -11.71
CA GLY A 100 -0.61 14.81 -11.55
C GLY A 100 -0.32 14.23 -10.17
N ALA A 101 -1.26 14.27 -9.23
CA ALA A 101 -1.11 13.60 -7.93
C ALA A 101 -1.09 12.07 -8.10
N TRP A 102 -0.25 11.42 -7.31
CA TRP A 102 -0.27 9.97 -7.15
C TRP A 102 -1.12 9.61 -5.94
N LEU A 103 -2.13 8.77 -6.14
CA LEU A 103 -3.04 8.28 -5.11
C LEU A 103 -2.73 6.81 -4.80
N LEU A 104 -2.81 6.43 -3.54
CA LEU A 104 -2.75 5.06 -3.06
C LEU A 104 -4.16 4.45 -3.08
N MET A 105 -4.30 3.30 -3.72
CA MET A 105 -5.54 2.54 -3.82
C MET A 105 -5.39 1.25 -3.00
N PRO A 106 -6.01 1.15 -1.82
CA PRO A 106 -6.03 -0.09 -1.04
C PRO A 106 -6.66 -1.24 -1.82
N ASP A 107 -6.19 -2.47 -1.60
CA ASP A 107 -6.84 -3.66 -2.18
C ASP A 107 -7.97 -4.13 -1.27
N LEU A 108 -9.18 -4.21 -1.81
CA LEU A 108 -10.37 -4.71 -1.13
C LEU A 108 -10.77 -6.12 -1.59
N THR A 109 -9.98 -6.73 -2.47
CA THR A 109 -10.25 -8.04 -3.07
C THR A 109 -9.34 -9.13 -2.52
N ASP A 110 -8.02 -8.92 -2.51
CA ASP A 110 -7.04 -9.85 -1.92
C ASP A 110 -6.74 -9.46 -0.46
N VAL A 111 -7.70 -9.77 0.41
CA VAL A 111 -7.75 -9.28 1.78
C VAL A 111 -7.43 -10.33 2.83
N GLY A 112 -6.83 -9.88 3.93
CA GLY A 112 -6.71 -10.68 5.14
C GLY A 112 -8.03 -10.73 5.90
N HIS A 113 -8.10 -11.59 6.91
CA HIS A 113 -9.22 -11.63 7.85
C HIS A 113 -8.68 -11.59 9.27
N HIS A 114 -9.40 -10.93 10.17
CA HIS A 114 -9.07 -10.84 11.59
C HIS A 114 -10.32 -11.09 12.43
N THR A 115 -10.23 -12.00 13.41
CA THR A 115 -11.28 -12.20 14.39
C THR A 115 -11.03 -11.26 15.57
N VAL A 116 -11.97 -10.35 15.80
CA VAL A 116 -11.90 -9.34 16.86
C VAL A 116 -11.81 -10.02 18.23
N VAL A 117 -10.88 -9.57 19.06
CA VAL A 117 -10.75 -10.04 20.45
C VAL A 117 -11.22 -8.97 21.43
N GLU A 118 -11.42 -9.37 22.68
CA GLU A 118 -11.88 -8.49 23.75
C GLU A 118 -10.98 -7.25 23.90
N GLY A 119 -11.58 -6.05 23.90
CA GLY A 119 -10.89 -4.77 24.07
C GLY A 119 -10.29 -4.18 22.79
N GLU A 120 -10.47 -4.79 21.62
CA GLU A 120 -10.06 -4.17 20.35
C GLU A 120 -11.05 -3.11 19.86
N SER A 121 -10.52 -1.96 19.46
CA SER A 121 -11.24 -0.87 18.80
C SER A 121 -10.74 -0.69 17.36
N PHE A 122 -11.52 -0.05 16.49
CA PHE A 122 -11.05 0.25 15.13
C PHE A 122 -9.78 1.12 15.11
N LEU A 123 -9.63 2.04 16.06
CA LEU A 123 -8.44 2.89 16.18
C LEU A 123 -7.19 2.05 16.46
N ASN A 124 -7.27 1.14 17.45
CA ASN A 124 -6.16 0.27 17.81
C ASN A 124 -5.81 -0.69 16.67
N LEU A 125 -6.82 -1.24 15.98
CA LEU A 125 -6.64 -2.09 14.81
C LEU A 125 -5.96 -1.33 13.67
N ALA A 126 -6.39 -0.11 13.37
CA ALA A 126 -5.81 0.72 12.32
C ALA A 126 -4.37 1.14 12.63
N HIS A 127 -4.10 1.52 13.88
CA HIS A 127 -2.72 1.74 14.34
C HIS A 127 -1.87 0.49 14.14
N ARG A 128 -2.38 -0.69 14.50
CA ARG A 128 -1.63 -1.95 14.40
C ARG A 128 -1.41 -2.40 12.95
N TRP A 129 -2.39 -2.27 12.07
CA TRP A 129 -2.28 -2.76 10.70
C TRP A 129 -1.61 -1.75 9.77
N TYR A 130 -1.97 -0.48 9.90
CA TYR A 130 -1.57 0.54 8.94
C TYR A 130 -0.62 1.59 9.54
N GLY A 131 -0.39 1.57 10.85
CA GLY A 131 0.49 2.52 11.53
C GLY A 131 -0.18 3.86 11.82
N ASP A 132 -1.49 3.96 11.62
CA ASP A 132 -2.24 5.19 11.78
C ASP A 132 -3.69 4.96 12.19
N GLU A 133 -4.09 5.54 13.32
CA GLU A 133 -5.43 5.44 13.88
C GLU A 133 -6.50 6.09 12.99
N ALA A 134 -6.14 7.14 12.23
CA ALA A 134 -7.07 7.81 11.34
C ALA A 134 -7.57 6.90 10.19
N LEU A 135 -6.89 5.77 9.96
CA LEU A 135 -7.31 4.76 9.00
C LEU A 135 -8.36 3.78 9.56
N ALA A 136 -8.88 4.01 10.78
CA ALA A 136 -10.01 3.26 11.33
C ALA A 136 -11.25 3.28 10.41
N VAL A 137 -11.49 4.39 9.73
CA VAL A 137 -12.57 4.52 8.73
C VAL A 137 -12.40 3.56 7.55
N VAL A 138 -11.16 3.20 7.19
CA VAL A 138 -10.91 2.20 6.15
C VAL A 138 -11.43 0.83 6.59
N ILE A 139 -11.17 0.46 7.85
CA ILE A 139 -11.63 -0.81 8.41
C ILE A 139 -13.16 -0.83 8.51
N ALA A 140 -13.74 0.21 9.12
CA ALA A 140 -15.19 0.28 9.33
C ALA A 140 -15.95 0.23 8.00
N ASN A 141 -15.58 1.06 7.01
CA ASN A 141 -16.26 1.10 5.72
C ASN A 141 -16.09 -0.19 4.91
N ALA A 142 -14.89 -0.78 4.92
CA ALA A 142 -14.65 -2.05 4.21
C ALA A 142 -15.47 -3.22 4.79
N ASN A 143 -15.91 -3.10 6.04
CA ASN A 143 -16.71 -4.09 6.73
C ASN A 143 -18.19 -3.70 6.87
N HIS A 144 -18.60 -2.56 6.30
CA HIS A 144 -19.95 -2.00 6.43
C HIS A 144 -20.39 -1.80 7.89
N LEU A 145 -19.47 -1.37 8.75
CA LEU A 145 -19.68 -1.12 10.17
C LEU A 145 -19.67 0.37 10.49
N ASP A 146 -20.34 0.75 11.59
CA ASP A 146 -20.28 2.10 12.12
C ASP A 146 -18.93 2.36 12.81
N LEU A 147 -18.20 3.38 12.36
CA LEU A 147 -16.87 3.74 12.87
C LEU A 147 -16.89 4.07 14.38
N PHE A 148 -18.01 4.60 14.88
CA PHE A 148 -18.11 5.05 16.28
C PHE A 148 -18.57 3.95 17.23
N THR A 149 -18.83 2.76 16.71
CA THR A 149 -19.23 1.59 17.48
C THR A 149 -18.16 0.53 17.34
N ASP A 150 -17.43 0.25 18.42
CA ASP A 150 -16.38 -0.78 18.40
C ASP A 150 -16.93 -2.16 18.01
N PRO A 151 -16.18 -2.96 17.23
CA PRO A 151 -16.66 -4.25 16.78
C PRO A 151 -16.75 -5.23 17.95
N GLU A 152 -17.79 -6.07 17.97
CA GLU A 152 -17.96 -7.06 19.03
C GLU A 152 -16.87 -8.16 18.96
N PRO A 153 -16.38 -8.66 20.09
CA PRO A 153 -15.49 -9.82 20.11
C PRO A 153 -16.10 -11.01 19.36
N GLY A 154 -15.29 -11.64 18.49
CA GLY A 154 -15.72 -12.70 17.59
C GLY A 154 -16.14 -12.23 16.19
N THR A 155 -16.34 -10.92 15.98
CA THR A 155 -16.57 -10.36 14.63
C THR A 155 -15.39 -10.69 13.72
N ILE A 156 -15.67 -11.21 12.51
CA ILE A 156 -14.65 -11.42 11.50
C ILE A 156 -14.59 -10.19 10.62
N LEU A 157 -13.48 -9.46 10.70
CA LEU A 157 -13.22 -8.30 9.87
C LEU A 157 -12.39 -8.70 8.66
N VAL A 158 -12.80 -8.21 7.49
CA VAL A 158 -11.94 -8.05 6.33
C VAL A 158 -10.86 -7.02 6.67
N VAL A 159 -9.62 -7.34 6.30
CA VAL A 159 -8.45 -6.47 6.45
C VAL A 159 -8.03 -5.99 5.06
N PRO A 160 -8.46 -4.78 4.63
CA PRO A 160 -7.99 -4.15 3.40
C PRO A 160 -6.47 -4.22 3.28
N ARG A 161 -5.96 -4.64 2.12
CA ARG A 161 -4.53 -4.70 1.91
C ARG A 161 -4.02 -3.28 1.67
N LEU A 162 -3.19 -2.79 2.57
CA LEU A 162 -2.56 -1.48 2.50
C LEU A 162 -1.20 -1.57 3.16
N ASN A 163 -0.16 -1.03 2.52
CA ASN A 163 1.15 -0.93 3.15
C ASN A 163 1.07 -0.09 4.42
N ARG A 164 1.61 -0.64 5.50
CA ARG A 164 1.77 0.04 6.77
C ARG A 164 2.65 1.28 6.59
N ARG A 165 2.30 2.38 7.27
CA ARG A 165 3.03 3.65 7.23
C ARG A 165 3.70 3.95 8.55
N ARG A 166 4.90 4.53 8.51
CA ARG A 166 5.62 5.02 9.70
C ARG A 166 6.09 6.44 9.47
N GLY A 167 5.92 7.29 10.48
CA GLY A 167 6.55 8.60 10.54
C GLY A 167 7.98 8.48 11.07
N VAL A 168 8.92 9.15 10.41
CA VAL A 168 10.33 9.19 10.81
C VAL A 168 10.49 10.14 12.01
N ALA A 169 11.16 9.68 13.07
CA ALA A 169 11.45 10.44 14.28
C ALA A 169 12.88 10.18 14.78
N GLY A 170 13.88 10.64 14.02
CA GLY A 170 15.30 10.37 14.32
C GLY A 170 15.80 9.01 13.82
N ASP A 171 14.94 8.28 13.12
CA ASP A 171 15.23 6.95 12.60
C ASP A 171 16.06 6.98 11.32
N THR A 172 16.80 5.91 11.11
CA THR A 172 17.33 5.56 9.79
C THR A 172 16.33 4.63 9.07
N LEU A 173 16.48 4.48 7.76
CA LEU A 173 15.65 3.50 7.05
C LEU A 173 15.87 2.07 7.59
N GLU A 174 17.11 1.73 7.94
CA GLU A 174 17.45 0.42 8.48
C GLU A 174 16.81 0.16 9.85
N SER A 175 16.82 1.15 10.76
CA SER A 175 16.19 0.98 12.08
C SER A 175 14.68 0.76 11.95
N LEU A 176 14.01 1.51 11.07
CA LEU A 176 12.59 1.29 10.79
C LEU A 176 12.33 -0.10 10.18
N VAL A 177 13.19 -0.55 9.26
CA VAL A 177 13.08 -1.88 8.64
C VAL A 177 13.22 -3.00 9.67
N ARG A 178 14.16 -2.87 10.62
CA ARG A 178 14.32 -3.83 11.72
C ARG A 178 13.11 -3.85 12.65
N GLU A 179 12.55 -2.69 12.96
CA GLU A 179 11.31 -2.61 13.76
C GLU A 179 10.12 -3.27 13.05
N GLU A 180 9.98 -3.04 11.74
CA GLU A 180 8.80 -3.48 10.99
C GLU A 180 8.87 -4.95 10.55
N TYR A 181 10.05 -5.47 10.20
CA TYR A 181 10.19 -6.83 9.69
C TYR A 181 11.08 -7.75 10.54
N GLY A 182 11.77 -7.22 11.55
CA GLY A 182 12.81 -7.95 12.29
C GLY A 182 14.17 -7.96 11.59
N ASP A 183 15.09 -8.76 12.13
CA ASP A 183 16.51 -8.74 11.76
C ASP A 183 16.90 -9.61 10.55
N ASP A 184 15.94 -10.34 9.97
CA ASP A 184 16.19 -11.19 8.80
C ASP A 184 16.34 -10.34 7.53
N ASP A 185 17.39 -10.61 6.73
CA ASP A 185 17.63 -10.02 5.41
C ASP A 185 17.40 -8.50 5.32
N VAL A 186 17.89 -7.78 6.32
CA VAL A 186 17.68 -6.34 6.49
C VAL A 186 18.22 -5.54 5.30
N GLU A 187 19.29 -5.98 4.65
CA GLU A 187 19.85 -5.32 3.46
C GLU A 187 18.83 -5.30 2.31
N THR A 188 18.29 -6.47 1.94
CA THR A 188 17.31 -6.58 0.86
C THR A 188 16.03 -5.86 1.20
N ARG A 189 15.53 -6.02 2.43
CA ARG A 189 14.32 -5.35 2.90
C ARG A 189 14.48 -3.83 2.89
N THR A 190 15.64 -3.32 3.31
CA THR A 190 15.95 -1.88 3.24
C THR A 190 15.96 -1.39 1.80
N ALA A 191 16.56 -2.14 0.88
CA ALA A 191 16.58 -1.79 -0.55
C ALA A 191 15.17 -1.81 -1.17
N VAL A 192 14.34 -2.78 -0.79
CA VAL A 192 12.94 -2.90 -1.22
C VAL A 192 12.09 -1.73 -0.69
N VAL A 193 12.20 -1.39 0.60
CA VAL A 193 11.48 -0.25 1.19
C VAL A 193 11.95 1.06 0.57
N ALA A 194 13.26 1.24 0.37
CA ALA A 194 13.79 2.43 -0.29
C ALA A 194 13.20 2.59 -1.70
N ALA A 195 13.17 1.51 -2.48
CA ALA A 195 12.59 1.49 -3.82
C ALA A 195 11.10 1.82 -3.82
N ALA A 196 10.31 1.20 -2.94
CA ALA A 196 8.86 1.42 -2.83
C ALA A 196 8.49 2.88 -2.51
N ASN A 197 9.40 3.59 -1.84
CA ASN A 197 9.20 4.99 -1.41
C ASN A 197 9.96 6.00 -2.27
N TYR A 198 10.59 5.59 -3.39
CA TYR A 198 11.45 6.45 -4.21
C TYR A 198 12.58 7.14 -3.41
N ILE A 199 13.12 6.47 -2.40
CA ILE A 199 14.20 6.98 -1.55
C ILE A 199 15.54 6.60 -2.20
N SER A 200 16.18 7.57 -2.87
CA SER A 200 17.52 7.38 -3.46
C SER A 200 18.66 7.52 -2.45
N ARG A 201 18.39 8.14 -1.29
CA ARG A 201 19.34 8.35 -0.19
C ARG A 201 18.77 7.82 1.14
N PRO A 202 18.88 6.51 1.42
CA PRO A 202 18.31 5.87 2.62
C PRO A 202 18.75 6.46 3.96
N HIS A 203 19.90 7.13 4.01
CA HIS A 203 20.43 7.77 5.22
C HIS A 203 20.02 9.25 5.36
N ALA A 204 19.20 9.78 4.45
CA ALA A 204 18.76 11.16 4.44
C ALA A 204 17.24 11.27 4.66
N LEU A 205 16.72 10.51 5.64
CA LEU A 205 15.33 10.64 6.06
C LEU A 205 15.17 11.90 6.92
N CYS A 206 14.09 12.62 6.71
CA CYS A 206 13.75 13.81 7.48
C CYS A 206 12.66 13.49 8.50
N SER A 207 12.69 14.13 9.67
CA SER A 207 11.59 14.02 10.63
C SER A 207 10.25 14.35 10.00
N ASN A 208 9.21 13.60 10.37
CA ASN A 208 7.85 13.65 9.82
C ASN A 208 7.70 13.16 8.38
N GLN A 209 8.77 12.70 7.72
CA GLN A 209 8.63 11.94 6.48
C GLN A 209 7.84 10.65 6.77
N ILE A 210 6.90 10.31 5.90
CA ILE A 210 6.18 9.03 5.95
C ILE A 210 6.89 8.02 5.04
N VAL A 211 7.14 6.83 5.57
CA VAL A 211 7.67 5.67 4.86
C VAL A 211 6.61 4.56 4.85
N TYR A 212 6.36 3.97 3.68
CA TYR A 212 5.45 2.85 3.48
C TYR A 212 6.20 1.53 3.40
N PHE A 213 5.67 0.48 4.02
CA PHE A 213 6.34 -0.81 4.19
C PHE A 213 5.66 -1.91 3.32
N PRO A 214 6.31 -2.38 2.24
CA PRO A 214 5.85 -3.50 1.40
C PRO A 214 5.60 -4.81 2.17
N SER A 215 4.69 -5.68 1.68
CA SER A 215 4.34 -6.97 2.33
C SER A 215 4.22 -8.19 1.41
#